data_AF-A0A813IN36-F1
#
_entry.id   AF-A0A813IN36-F1
#
_cell.length_a   1.000
_cell.length_b   1.000
_cell.length_c   1.000
_cell.angle_alpha   90.00
_cell.angle_beta   90.00
_cell.angle_gamma   90.00
#
_symmetry.space_group_name_H-M   'P 1'
#
loop_
_entity.id
_entity.type
_entity.pdbx_description
1 polymer ?
#
loop_
_entity_poly.entity_id
_entity_poly.type
_entity_poly.pdbx_seq_one_letter_code
_entity_poly.pdbx_strand_id
1 'polypeptide(L)'
;MARVLIMRAIEAGAPAYNAGRVDQCARIYEEVAAGLLRSQRAELRPSVVRSLEDALGIASQKQGSLSRAEADQLAWSFRRAFDEQLLEGGGDKPPPVATVRKAAAGGVAAHIDRAIEEGVPVYNRGDTAGCERIYRDVAGRLLDGTAGDLSPESRRVLELALQRCPQLPDANARAWELRRALDALRAEGGAAAAPMEGQLGRQRDSRSSPLIRDFVSKQGLDITGNVMNDTVMGGRSDSEVLMTSEGAMFQGNVTRRGGGGFASVRFEPRDRAAFVELLRSAAGIAVTVKRLQGPAAWKLSLQSRRGSQWQQDFEAPSSSSSAIRIPLSSLQPTIRGMPTGGRGLAGKDLEDIQGFGFLLSFLAADGSSSSGFQEGPFALNILSVSVY
;
A
#
# COMPACT_ATOMS: atom_id res chain seq x y z
N MET A 1 7.02 20.53 24.73
CA MET A 1 8.23 20.52 23.87
C MET A 1 8.53 19.14 23.24
N ALA A 2 8.37 18.03 23.97
CA ALA A 2 8.62 16.66 23.52
C ALA A 2 7.94 16.30 22.19
N ARG A 3 6.65 16.64 22.04
CA ARG A 3 5.88 16.41 20.81
C ARG A 3 6.57 16.99 19.56
N VAL A 4 7.06 18.23 19.66
CA VAL A 4 7.72 18.93 18.54
C VAL A 4 9.04 18.26 18.19
N LEU A 5 9.83 17.87 19.19
CA LEU A 5 11.10 17.16 18.99
C LEU A 5 10.89 15.80 18.32
N ILE A 6 9.86 15.06 18.75
CA ILE A 6 9.50 13.77 18.15
C ILE A 6 9.06 13.95 16.69
N MET A 7 8.23 14.94 16.39
CA MET A 7 7.81 15.21 15.01
C MET A 7 9.01 15.55 14.11
N ARG A 8 9.95 16.38 14.59
CA ARG A 8 11.19 16.69 13.86
C ARG A 8 12.07 15.47 13.66
N ALA A 9 12.16 14.60 14.66
CA ALA A 9 12.91 13.35 14.54
C ALA A 9 12.34 12.49 13.42
N ILE A 10 11.01 12.27 13.40
CA ILE A 10 10.32 11.51 12.37
C ILE A 10 10.54 12.14 10.98
N GLU A 11 10.42 13.46 10.88
CA GLU A 11 10.62 14.20 9.63
C GLU A 11 12.04 14.03 9.07
N ALA A 12 13.05 13.90 9.93
CA ALA A 12 14.43 13.66 9.52
C ALA A 12 14.75 12.16 9.30
N GLY A 13 14.27 11.27 10.17
CA GLY A 13 14.62 9.85 10.18
C GLY A 13 13.87 9.01 9.16
N ALA A 14 12.57 9.25 8.95
CA ALA A 14 11.76 8.47 8.02
C ALA A 14 12.26 8.56 6.57
N PRO A 15 12.66 9.73 6.03
CA PRO A 15 13.28 9.81 4.71
C PRO A 15 14.59 9.02 4.60
N ALA A 16 15.43 9.01 5.64
CA ALA A 16 16.68 8.25 5.65
C ALA A 16 16.39 6.74 5.58
N TYR A 17 15.41 6.26 6.35
CA TYR A 17 14.97 4.87 6.31
C TYR A 17 14.41 4.49 4.93
N ASN A 18 13.54 5.33 4.37
CA ASN A 18 12.92 5.11 3.06
C ASN A 18 13.97 5.12 1.94
N ALA A 19 15.06 5.87 2.10
CA ALA A 19 16.20 5.87 1.19
C ALA A 19 17.22 4.73 1.47
N GLY A 20 16.83 3.71 2.24
CA GLY A 20 17.67 2.56 2.56
C GLY A 20 18.81 2.80 3.54
N ARG A 21 18.98 4.04 4.04
CA ARG A 21 19.97 4.41 5.07
C ARG A 21 19.41 4.16 6.47
N VAL A 22 19.16 2.88 6.75
CA VAL A 22 18.48 2.43 7.96
C VAL A 22 19.29 2.74 9.22
N ASP A 23 20.61 2.63 9.15
CA ASP A 23 21.55 2.99 10.22
C ASP A 23 21.49 4.49 10.57
N GLN A 24 21.38 5.35 9.55
CA GLN A 24 21.22 6.78 9.75
C GLN A 24 19.90 7.12 10.45
N CYS A 25 18.80 6.46 10.05
CA CYS A 25 17.51 6.61 10.73
C CYS A 25 17.60 6.23 12.21
N ALA A 26 18.19 5.06 12.50
CA ALA A 26 18.36 4.58 13.87
C ALA A 26 19.13 5.58 14.74
N ARG A 27 20.26 6.12 14.24
CA ARG A 27 21.05 7.13 14.97
C ARG A 27 20.30 8.43 15.24
N ILE A 28 19.55 8.94 14.25
CA ILE A 28 18.72 10.15 14.42
C ILE A 28 17.69 9.94 15.53
N TYR A 29 17.00 8.79 15.52
CA TYR A 29 16.00 8.49 16.53
C TYR A 29 16.63 8.25 17.91
N GLU A 30 17.78 7.58 17.97
CA GLU A 30 18.53 7.35 19.21
C GLU A 30 18.93 8.66 19.89
N GLU A 31 19.49 9.60 19.13
CA GLU A 31 19.92 10.91 19.65
C GLU A 31 18.75 11.69 20.24
N VAL A 32 17.62 11.72 19.52
CA VAL A 32 16.41 12.40 19.99
C VAL A 32 15.80 11.68 21.19
N ALA A 33 15.76 10.34 21.20
CA ALA A 33 15.28 9.55 22.33
C ALA A 33 16.09 9.86 23.60
N ALA A 34 17.41 9.87 23.49
CA ALA A 34 18.30 10.20 24.61
C ALA A 34 18.10 11.66 25.07
N GLY A 35 17.91 12.60 24.14
CA GLY A 35 17.60 14.00 24.46
C GLY A 35 16.26 14.18 25.18
N LEU A 36 15.23 13.46 24.75
CA LEU A 36 13.90 13.45 25.35
C LEU A 36 13.93 12.93 26.79
N LEU A 37 14.62 11.81 27.04
CA LEU A 37 14.77 11.27 28.39
C LEU A 37 15.60 12.16 29.33
N ARG A 38 16.57 12.92 28.79
CA ARG A 38 17.36 13.86 29.61
C ARG A 38 16.59 15.14 29.96
N SER A 39 15.89 15.72 28.99
CA SER A 39 15.41 17.12 29.10
C SER A 39 13.89 17.25 29.11
N GLN A 40 13.16 16.22 28.68
CA GLN A 40 11.71 16.28 28.50
C GLN A 40 10.99 15.09 29.14
N ARG A 41 11.65 14.36 30.05
CA ARG A 41 11.12 13.13 30.67
C ARG A 41 9.74 13.33 31.31
N ALA A 42 9.51 14.48 31.93
CA ALA A 42 8.25 14.82 32.57
C ALA A 42 7.08 15.00 31.59
N GLU A 43 7.36 15.31 30.32
CA GLU A 43 6.34 15.40 29.26
C GLU A 43 6.05 14.04 28.59
N LEU A 44 6.82 13.00 28.91
CA LEU A 44 6.67 11.67 28.32
C LEU A 44 5.74 10.78 29.15
N ARG A 45 4.98 9.92 28.46
CA ARG A 45 4.19 8.86 29.09
C ARG A 45 5.13 7.85 29.77
N PRO A 46 4.78 7.27 30.93
CA PRO A 46 5.63 6.28 31.60
C PRO A 46 5.95 5.03 30.76
N SER A 47 5.01 4.60 29.91
CA SER A 47 5.23 3.52 28.95
C SER A 47 6.25 3.89 27.88
N VAL A 48 6.15 5.11 27.34
CA VAL A 48 7.12 5.66 26.37
C VAL A 48 8.50 5.76 26.99
N VAL A 49 8.61 6.25 28.24
CA VAL A 49 9.90 6.33 28.95
C VAL A 49 10.57 4.95 29.02
N ARG A 50 9.84 3.92 29.43
CA ARG A 50 10.37 2.54 29.48
C ARG A 50 10.80 2.04 28.11
N SER A 51 9.96 2.22 27.09
CA SER A 51 10.27 1.81 25.71
C SER A 51 11.52 2.50 25.15
N LEU A 52 11.73 3.78 25.47
CA LEU A 52 12.94 4.51 25.06
C LEU A 52 14.17 4.05 25.83
N GLU A 53 14.06 3.80 27.14
CA GLU A 53 15.15 3.27 27.97
C GLU A 53 15.58 1.87 27.49
N ASP A 54 14.63 0.99 27.19
CA ASP A 54 14.90 -0.34 26.65
C ASP A 54 15.60 -0.27 25.28
N ALA A 55 15.10 0.59 24.38
CA ALA A 55 15.69 0.78 23.06
C ALA A 55 17.11 1.34 23.12
N LEU A 56 17.37 2.31 24.02
CA LEU A 56 18.72 2.84 24.27
C LEU A 56 19.63 1.82 24.93
N GLY A 57 19.09 0.99 25.83
CA GLY A 57 19.82 -0.13 26.43
C GLY A 57 20.35 -1.08 25.36
N ILE A 58 19.48 -1.49 24.42
CA ILE A 58 19.86 -2.33 23.28
C ILE A 58 20.91 -1.63 22.41
N ALA A 59 20.72 -0.34 22.10
CA ALA A 59 21.68 0.43 21.29
C ALA A 59 23.07 0.49 21.96
N SER A 60 23.12 0.74 23.27
CA SER A 60 24.37 0.87 24.02
C SER A 60 25.19 -0.43 24.13
N GLN A 61 24.52 -1.59 24.08
CA GLN A 61 25.18 -2.90 24.10
C GLN A 61 25.84 -3.26 22.76
N LYS A 62 25.48 -2.55 21.68
CA LYS A 62 26.03 -2.78 20.34
C LYS A 62 27.25 -1.89 20.13
N GLN A 63 28.44 -2.43 20.40
CA GLN A 63 29.70 -1.75 20.05
C GLN A 63 30.00 -1.91 18.56
N GLY A 64 30.14 -0.79 17.84
CA GLY A 64 30.56 -0.76 16.42
C GLY A 64 29.45 -0.37 15.44
N SER A 65 29.67 -0.64 14.14
CA SER A 65 28.68 -0.38 13.10
C SER A 65 27.54 -1.39 13.18
N LEU A 66 26.31 -0.93 13.38
CA LEU A 66 25.11 -1.75 13.38
C LEU A 66 24.97 -2.51 12.06
N SER A 67 24.63 -3.80 12.11
CA SER A 67 24.14 -4.49 10.91
C SER A 67 22.81 -3.88 10.47
N ARG A 68 22.44 -4.08 9.20
CA ARG A 68 21.18 -3.55 8.66
C ARG A 68 19.96 -4.05 9.45
N ALA A 69 19.94 -5.31 9.87
CA ALA A 69 18.83 -5.89 10.63
C ALA A 69 18.72 -5.28 12.04
N GLU A 70 19.85 -5.03 12.70
CA GLU A 70 19.88 -4.40 14.02
C GLU A 70 19.48 -2.92 13.94
N ALA A 71 19.97 -2.21 12.93
CA ALA A 71 19.55 -0.84 12.66
C ALA A 71 18.05 -0.74 12.37
N ASP A 72 17.49 -1.70 11.62
CA ASP A 72 16.06 -1.80 11.33
C ASP A 72 15.26 -1.99 12.62
N GLN A 73 15.67 -2.94 13.47
CA GLN A 73 15.06 -3.20 14.77
C GLN A 73 15.09 -1.95 15.67
N LEU A 74 16.24 -1.28 15.78
CA LEU A 74 16.38 -0.07 16.61
C LEU A 74 15.53 1.09 16.10
N ALA A 75 15.56 1.36 14.78
CA ALA A 75 14.75 2.40 14.17
C ALA A 75 13.26 2.19 14.47
N TRP A 76 12.77 0.95 14.38
CA TRP A 76 11.38 0.61 14.71
C TRP A 76 11.06 0.70 16.19
N SER A 77 11.97 0.29 17.07
CA SER A 77 11.79 0.40 18.53
C SER A 77 11.60 1.86 18.96
N PHE A 78 12.48 2.76 18.52
CA PHE A 78 12.31 4.19 18.79
C PHE A 78 11.05 4.74 18.15
N ARG A 79 10.76 4.32 16.92
CA ARG A 79 9.60 4.83 16.20
C ARG A 79 8.28 4.52 16.91
N ARG A 80 8.11 3.30 17.42
CA ARG A 80 6.91 2.90 18.16
C ARG A 80 6.71 3.75 19.41
N ALA A 81 7.79 4.02 20.15
CA ALA A 81 7.74 4.87 21.34
C ALA A 81 7.38 6.33 20.99
N PHE A 82 7.91 6.84 19.88
CA PHE A 82 7.56 8.15 19.34
C PHE A 82 6.08 8.24 18.95
N ASP A 83 5.59 7.27 18.17
CA ASP A 83 4.19 7.23 17.75
C ASP A 83 3.26 7.12 18.97
N GLU A 84 3.59 6.27 19.96
CA GLU A 84 2.84 6.15 21.21
C GLU A 84 2.73 7.47 21.98
N GLN A 85 3.82 8.25 22.03
CA GLN A 85 3.82 9.57 22.65
C GLN A 85 3.01 10.60 21.88
N LEU A 86 2.96 10.49 20.56
CA LEU A 86 2.23 11.41 19.68
C LEU A 86 0.72 11.14 19.65
N LEU A 87 0.27 9.94 20.04
CA LEU A 87 -1.14 9.67 20.28
C LEU A 87 -1.67 10.65 21.34
N GLU A 88 -2.80 11.29 21.08
CA GLU A 88 -3.47 12.16 22.06
C GLU A 88 -4.33 11.31 23.01
N GLY A 89 -4.28 11.61 24.32
CA GLY A 89 -5.06 10.91 25.35
C GLY A 89 -4.33 9.70 25.95
N GLY A 90 -4.01 9.79 27.25
CA GLY A 90 -3.47 8.66 28.03
C GLY A 90 -4.46 7.51 28.11
N GLY A 91 -3.97 6.33 28.49
CA GLY A 91 -4.78 5.13 28.64
C GLY A 91 -5.95 5.34 29.60
N ASP A 92 -7.11 5.61 29.00
CA ASP A 92 -8.42 5.26 29.51
C ASP A 92 -9.24 4.90 28.26
N LYS A 93 -10.14 3.92 28.38
CA LYS A 93 -11.10 3.63 27.30
C LYS A 93 -11.74 4.97 26.90
N PRO A 94 -11.87 5.29 25.59
CA PRO A 94 -12.64 6.46 25.22
C PRO A 94 -14.04 6.30 25.85
N PRO A 95 -14.55 7.32 26.58
CA PRO A 95 -15.95 7.27 27.00
C PRO A 95 -16.81 7.13 25.74
N PRO A 96 -17.97 6.46 25.83
CA PRO A 96 -18.81 6.24 24.67
C PRO A 96 -19.10 7.61 24.07
N VAL A 97 -18.57 7.88 22.87
CA VAL A 97 -18.89 9.11 22.16
C VAL A 97 -20.39 9.09 22.02
N ALA A 98 -21.03 10.03 22.71
CA ALA A 98 -22.46 10.15 22.77
C ALA A 98 -22.98 10.12 21.33
N THR A 99 -23.78 9.11 21.08
CA THR A 99 -24.54 8.88 19.87
C THR A 99 -25.18 10.20 19.42
N VAL A 100 -24.66 10.78 18.34
CA VAL A 100 -25.57 11.37 17.36
C VAL A 100 -26.34 10.18 16.80
N ARG A 101 -27.51 9.93 17.39
CA ARG A 101 -28.49 9.00 16.85
C ARG A 101 -28.84 9.48 15.45
N LYS A 102 -28.21 8.88 14.45
CA LYS A 102 -28.88 8.61 13.19
C LYS A 102 -29.10 7.11 13.15
N ALA A 103 -30.29 6.71 13.59
CA ALA A 103 -30.76 5.36 13.33
C ALA A 103 -30.84 5.19 11.81
N ALA A 104 -29.98 4.34 11.26
CA ALA A 104 -30.15 3.76 9.95
C ALA A 104 -29.63 2.33 10.04
N ALA A 105 -30.48 1.37 9.70
CA ALA A 105 -30.25 -0.06 9.81
C ALA A 105 -28.85 -0.45 9.31
N GLY A 106 -28.04 -1.03 10.20
CA GLY A 106 -26.67 -1.42 9.89
C GLY A 106 -26.65 -2.62 8.96
N GLY A 107 -26.37 -2.38 7.68
CA GLY A 107 -26.12 -3.44 6.70
C GLY A 107 -24.74 -4.08 6.89
N VAL A 108 -24.49 -5.16 6.14
CA VAL A 108 -23.23 -5.93 6.10
C VAL A 108 -21.99 -5.03 6.02
N ALA A 109 -22.02 -4.00 5.17
CA ALA A 109 -20.89 -3.06 5.01
C ALA A 109 -20.53 -2.30 6.29
N ALA A 110 -21.52 -1.87 7.08
CA ALA A 110 -21.27 -1.12 8.33
C ALA A 110 -20.65 -2.00 9.42
N HIS A 111 -20.99 -3.29 9.45
CA HIS A 111 -20.38 -4.25 10.36
C HIS A 111 -18.93 -4.56 9.96
N ILE A 112 -18.66 -4.65 8.66
CA ILE A 112 -17.30 -4.83 8.11
C ILE A 112 -16.43 -3.60 8.40
N ASP A 113 -16.94 -2.38 8.16
CA ASP A 113 -16.22 -1.13 8.42
C ASP A 113 -15.79 -1.03 9.88
N ARG A 114 -16.69 -1.34 10.81
CA ARG A 114 -16.37 -1.36 12.24
C ARG A 114 -15.30 -2.38 12.59
N ALA A 115 -15.37 -3.59 12.01
CA ALA A 115 -14.36 -4.62 12.22
C ALA A 115 -12.97 -4.14 11.78
N ILE A 116 -12.91 -3.45 10.64
CA ILE A 116 -11.70 -2.88 10.06
C ILE A 116 -11.13 -1.78 10.95
N GLU A 117 -11.97 -0.84 11.39
CA GLU A 117 -11.62 0.24 12.30
C GLU A 117 -11.04 -0.28 13.63
N GLU A 118 -11.60 -1.37 14.17
CA GLU A 118 -11.14 -2.00 15.40
C GLU A 118 -9.89 -2.86 15.20
N GLY A 119 -9.83 -3.62 14.10
CA GLY A 119 -8.78 -4.61 13.84
C GLY A 119 -7.45 -4.02 13.38
N VAL A 120 -7.46 -2.92 12.60
CA VAL A 120 -6.24 -2.30 12.06
C VAL A 120 -5.31 -1.77 13.16
N PRO A 121 -5.78 -1.00 14.16
CA PRO A 121 -4.94 -0.56 15.27
C PRO A 121 -4.32 -1.72 16.04
N VAL A 122 -5.07 -2.82 16.23
CA VAL A 122 -4.61 -4.04 16.94
C VAL A 122 -3.48 -4.75 16.16
N TYR A 123 -3.60 -4.80 14.85
CA TYR A 123 -2.56 -5.33 13.99
C TYR A 123 -1.29 -4.46 14.04
N ASN A 124 -1.45 -3.14 13.92
CA ASN A 124 -0.32 -2.19 13.83
C ASN A 124 0.53 -2.12 15.11
N ARG A 125 -0.05 -2.45 16.27
CA ARG A 125 0.67 -2.61 17.54
C ARG A 125 1.34 -3.99 17.71
N GLY A 126 1.36 -4.81 16.66
CA GLY A 126 2.00 -6.13 16.61
C GLY A 126 1.15 -7.30 17.12
N ASP A 127 -0.10 -7.04 17.52
CA ASP A 127 -1.02 -8.08 18.00
C ASP A 127 -1.82 -8.68 16.83
N THR A 128 -1.12 -9.39 15.94
CA THR A 128 -1.73 -10.02 14.76
C THR A 128 -2.78 -11.06 15.14
N ALA A 129 -2.64 -11.71 16.31
CA ALA A 129 -3.63 -12.63 16.86
C ALA A 129 -4.90 -11.92 17.33
N GLY A 130 -4.78 -10.74 17.93
CA GLY A 130 -5.94 -9.92 18.29
C GLY A 130 -6.71 -9.42 17.08
N CYS A 131 -6.01 -8.99 16.03
CA CYS A 131 -6.62 -8.59 14.77
C CYS A 131 -7.38 -9.74 14.11
N GLU A 132 -6.75 -10.90 14.04
CA GLU A 132 -7.36 -12.13 13.51
C GLU A 132 -8.64 -12.52 14.25
N ARG A 133 -8.66 -12.44 15.59
CA ARG A 133 -9.87 -12.70 16.39
C ARG A 133 -11.01 -11.74 16.06
N ILE A 134 -10.72 -10.44 15.90
CA ILE A 134 -11.73 -9.42 15.56
C ILE A 134 -12.37 -9.74 14.20
N TYR A 135 -11.56 -10.04 13.19
CA TYR A 135 -12.07 -10.37 11.86
C TYR A 135 -12.83 -11.70 11.84
N ARG A 136 -12.37 -12.70 12.59
CA ARG A 136 -13.05 -14.00 12.70
C ARG A 136 -14.42 -13.86 13.36
N ASP A 137 -14.51 -13.06 14.40
CA ASP A 137 -15.76 -12.85 15.14
C ASP A 137 -16.81 -12.14 14.28
N VAL A 138 -16.42 -11.10 13.54
CA VAL A 138 -17.33 -10.42 12.60
C VAL A 138 -17.71 -11.33 11.43
N ALA A 139 -16.78 -12.15 10.93
CA ALA A 139 -17.06 -13.14 9.91
C ALA A 139 -18.12 -14.17 10.38
N GLY A 140 -18.00 -14.67 11.61
CA GLY A 140 -19.01 -15.55 12.21
C GLY A 140 -20.38 -14.88 12.31
N ARG A 141 -20.43 -13.65 12.83
CA ARG A 141 -21.67 -12.87 12.98
C ARG A 141 -22.37 -12.61 11.64
N LEU A 142 -21.62 -12.41 10.56
CA LEU A 142 -22.14 -12.24 9.21
C LEU A 142 -22.69 -13.56 8.62
N LEU A 143 -22.04 -14.69 8.88
CA LEU A 143 -22.54 -16.00 8.43
C LEU A 143 -23.83 -16.40 9.15
N ASP A 144 -23.91 -16.12 10.45
CA ASP A 144 -25.06 -16.41 11.30
C ASP A 144 -26.24 -15.45 11.07
N GLY A 145 -26.10 -14.47 10.16
CA GLY A 145 -27.14 -13.47 9.83
C GLY A 145 -27.35 -12.39 10.90
N THR A 146 -26.62 -12.43 12.01
CA THR A 146 -26.73 -11.47 13.12
C THR A 146 -26.14 -10.08 12.80
N ALA A 147 -25.35 -9.97 11.73
CA ALA A 147 -24.73 -8.73 11.24
C ALA A 147 -25.19 -8.34 9.81
N GLY A 148 -26.37 -8.83 9.40
CA GLY A 148 -26.98 -8.57 8.09
C GLY A 148 -26.97 -9.80 7.18
N ASP A 149 -27.84 -9.78 6.16
CA ASP A 149 -27.98 -10.88 5.21
C ASP A 149 -26.91 -10.82 4.13
N LEU A 150 -26.18 -11.93 3.96
CA LEU A 150 -25.20 -12.10 2.89
C LEU A 150 -25.85 -12.66 1.62
N SER A 151 -25.36 -12.24 0.45
CA SER A 151 -25.63 -12.95 -0.79
C SER A 151 -25.05 -14.39 -0.73
N PRO A 152 -25.57 -15.36 -1.50
CA PRO A 152 -25.00 -16.70 -1.55
C PRO A 152 -23.51 -16.72 -1.94
N GLU A 153 -23.08 -15.79 -2.80
CA GLU A 153 -21.70 -15.64 -3.23
C GLU A 153 -20.81 -15.06 -2.11
N SER A 154 -21.24 -13.97 -1.48
CA SER A 154 -20.58 -13.38 -0.31
C SER A 154 -20.46 -14.38 0.85
N ARG A 155 -21.51 -15.18 1.11
CA ARG A 155 -21.48 -16.26 2.10
C ARG A 155 -20.40 -17.28 1.77
N ARG A 156 -20.33 -17.73 0.51
CA ARG A 156 -19.33 -18.70 0.04
C ARG A 156 -17.90 -18.18 0.16
N VAL A 157 -17.65 -16.91 -0.18
CA VAL A 157 -16.34 -16.26 -0.04
C VAL A 157 -15.87 -16.29 1.42
N LEU A 158 -16.75 -15.94 2.34
CA LEU A 158 -16.45 -15.87 3.77
C LEU A 158 -16.26 -17.26 4.40
N GLU A 159 -17.08 -18.25 4.02
CA GLU A 159 -16.92 -19.65 4.42
C GLU A 159 -15.57 -20.24 3.96
N LEU A 160 -15.18 -20.00 2.71
CA LEU A 160 -13.90 -20.47 2.17
C LEU A 160 -12.70 -19.85 2.91
N ALA A 161 -12.75 -18.56 3.23
CA ALA A 161 -11.71 -17.89 3.99
C ALA A 161 -11.56 -18.47 5.40
N LEU A 162 -12.67 -18.76 6.08
CA LEU A 162 -12.67 -19.39 7.40
C LEU A 162 -12.15 -20.84 7.35
N GLN A 163 -12.47 -21.60 6.30
CA GLN A 163 -11.97 -22.96 6.10
C GLN A 163 -10.45 -23.01 5.84
N ARG A 164 -9.89 -21.97 5.19
CA ARG A 164 -8.44 -21.87 4.92
C ARG A 164 -7.64 -21.44 6.13
N CYS A 165 -8.23 -20.66 7.03
CA CYS A 165 -7.50 -20.11 8.18
C CYS A 165 -6.73 -21.16 9.02
N PRO A 166 -7.29 -22.34 9.37
CA PRO A 166 -6.56 -23.37 10.10
C PRO A 166 -5.33 -23.92 9.36
N GLN A 167 -5.27 -23.80 8.04
CA GLN A 167 -4.16 -24.28 7.21
C GLN A 167 -3.03 -23.23 7.08
N LEU A 168 -3.22 -22.02 7.59
CA LEU A 168 -2.25 -20.93 7.49
C LEU A 168 -1.26 -20.92 8.67
N PRO A 169 0.02 -20.61 8.42
CA PRO A 169 1.12 -20.88 9.35
C PRO A 169 1.07 -20.04 10.62
N ASP A 170 0.51 -18.83 10.59
CA ASP A 170 0.49 -17.92 11.73
C ASP A 170 -0.75 -16.99 11.74
N ALA A 171 -0.90 -16.25 12.83
CA ALA A 171 -2.00 -15.32 13.02
C ALA A 171 -1.99 -14.15 12.03
N ASN A 172 -0.81 -13.79 11.52
CA ASN A 172 -0.66 -12.74 10.53
C ASN A 172 -1.29 -13.17 9.18
N ALA A 173 -0.94 -14.35 8.69
CA ALA A 173 -1.51 -14.92 7.48
C ALA A 173 -3.04 -15.10 7.60
N ARG A 174 -3.53 -15.54 8.75
CA ARG A 174 -4.98 -15.67 9.04
C ARG A 174 -5.70 -14.32 9.06
N ALA A 175 -5.15 -13.29 9.71
CA ALA A 175 -5.72 -11.95 9.71
C ALA A 175 -5.86 -11.41 8.28
N TRP A 176 -4.85 -11.61 7.44
CA TRP A 176 -4.88 -11.19 6.03
C TRP A 176 -5.83 -12.01 5.14
N GLU A 177 -6.02 -13.30 5.42
CA GLU A 177 -7.05 -14.11 4.72
C GLU A 177 -8.45 -13.60 5.03
N LEU A 178 -8.76 -13.38 6.32
CA LEU A 178 -10.07 -12.87 6.73
C LEU A 178 -10.31 -11.44 6.26
N ARG A 179 -9.28 -10.58 6.28
CA ARG A 179 -9.38 -9.21 5.80
C ARG A 179 -9.76 -9.14 4.32
N ARG A 180 -9.11 -9.95 3.48
CA ARG A 180 -9.42 -10.02 2.04
C ARG A 180 -10.86 -10.48 1.79
N ALA A 181 -11.37 -11.42 2.57
CA ALA A 181 -12.76 -11.85 2.46
C ALA A 181 -13.73 -10.72 2.84
N LEU A 182 -13.51 -10.06 3.99
CA LEU A 182 -14.35 -8.94 4.43
C LEU A 182 -14.33 -7.76 3.42
N ASP A 183 -13.16 -7.42 2.88
CA ASP A 183 -13.04 -6.37 1.86
C ASP A 183 -13.80 -6.74 0.56
N ALA A 184 -13.83 -8.01 0.16
CA ALA A 184 -14.60 -8.49 -0.98
C ALA A 184 -16.12 -8.36 -0.75
N LEU A 185 -16.61 -8.72 0.44
CA LEU A 185 -18.02 -8.58 0.82
C LEU A 185 -18.48 -7.11 0.83
N ARG A 186 -17.59 -6.20 1.25
CA ARG A 186 -17.85 -4.76 1.24
C ARG A 186 -18.02 -4.20 -0.18
N ALA A 187 -17.28 -4.74 -1.14
CA ALA A 187 -17.35 -4.31 -2.54
C ALA A 187 -18.66 -4.73 -3.24
N GLU A 188 -19.28 -5.85 -2.83
CA GLU A 188 -20.56 -6.32 -3.40
C GLU A 188 -21.77 -5.49 -2.93
N GLY A 189 -21.77 -4.98 -1.69
CA GLY A 189 -22.89 -4.22 -1.11
C GLY A 189 -23.16 -2.83 -1.69
N GLY A 190 -22.33 -2.38 -2.65
CA GLY A 190 -22.41 -1.05 -3.26
C GLY A 190 -23.00 -0.98 -4.67
N ALA A 191 -23.42 -2.11 -5.26
CA ALA A 191 -23.85 -2.14 -6.67
C ALA A 191 -25.27 -2.69 -6.84
N ALA A 192 -26.24 -1.78 -6.98
CA ALA A 192 -27.53 -2.07 -7.61
C ALA A 192 -27.59 -1.31 -8.96
N ALA A 193 -27.68 -2.07 -10.05
CA ALA A 193 -27.55 -1.62 -11.43
C ALA A 193 -28.90 -1.34 -12.12
N ALA A 194 -28.87 -0.49 -13.16
CA ALA A 194 -29.76 -0.62 -14.33
C ALA A 194 -29.00 -0.19 -15.62
N PRO A 195 -29.33 -0.74 -16.80
CA PRO A 195 -28.43 -0.82 -17.96
C PRO A 195 -28.83 0.14 -19.09
N MET A 196 -27.89 0.47 -19.99
CA MET A 196 -28.26 0.72 -21.38
C MET A 196 -27.12 0.49 -22.38
N GLU A 197 -27.48 -0.22 -23.45
CA GLU A 197 -26.70 -0.57 -24.63
C GLU A 197 -26.29 0.65 -25.47
N GLY A 198 -25.22 0.49 -26.25
CA GLY A 198 -24.78 1.48 -27.23
C GLY A 198 -23.57 1.01 -28.03
N GLN A 199 -23.82 0.11 -28.97
CA GLN A 199 -22.89 -0.35 -29.99
C GLN A 199 -22.60 0.78 -31.00
N LEU A 200 -21.35 0.96 -31.44
CA LEU A 200 -20.96 1.32 -32.82
C LEU A 200 -19.43 1.37 -32.96
N GLY A 201 -18.92 0.63 -33.94
CA GLY A 201 -17.52 0.23 -34.05
C GLY A 201 -16.58 1.19 -34.75
N ARG A 202 -15.32 0.74 -34.85
CA ARG A 202 -14.38 1.06 -35.93
C ARG A 202 -13.27 0.02 -35.97
N GLN A 203 -13.23 -0.76 -37.05
CA GLN A 203 -12.06 -1.52 -37.47
C GLN A 203 -10.94 -0.57 -37.91
N ARG A 204 -9.71 -0.89 -37.50
CA ARG A 204 -8.51 -0.75 -38.33
C ARG A 204 -7.45 -1.73 -37.84
N ASP A 205 -7.07 -2.66 -38.72
CA ASP A 205 -5.97 -3.59 -38.53
C ASP A 205 -4.63 -2.85 -38.41
N SER A 206 -3.99 -3.01 -37.26
CA SER A 206 -2.54 -3.05 -37.09
C SER A 206 -2.30 -4.05 -35.98
N ARG A 207 -1.55 -5.14 -36.23
CA ARG A 207 -1.29 -6.25 -35.28
C ARG A 207 -1.49 -5.82 -33.83
N SER A 208 -2.62 -6.19 -33.24
CA SER A 208 -2.95 -5.78 -31.88
C SER A 208 -1.84 -6.27 -30.97
N SER A 209 -1.06 -5.33 -30.42
CA SER A 209 -0.10 -5.60 -29.36
C SER A 209 -0.74 -6.54 -28.33
N PRO A 210 -0.12 -7.69 -28.00
CA PRO A 210 -0.71 -8.66 -27.07
C PRO A 210 -1.12 -7.96 -25.77
N LEU A 211 -2.37 -8.15 -25.37
CA LEU A 211 -3.01 -7.39 -24.30
C LEU A 211 -2.70 -8.01 -22.94
N ILE A 212 -2.13 -7.22 -22.01
CA ILE A 212 -2.03 -7.63 -20.60
C ILE A 212 -3.38 -7.38 -19.93
N ARG A 213 -3.91 -6.17 -20.03
CA ARG A 213 -5.23 -5.80 -19.48
C ARG A 213 -5.80 -4.59 -20.18
N ASP A 214 -7.05 -4.68 -20.61
CA ASP A 214 -7.90 -3.52 -20.89
C ASP A 214 -8.87 -3.36 -19.71
N PHE A 215 -8.83 -2.22 -19.04
CA PHE A 215 -9.64 -1.96 -17.86
C PHE A 215 -11.07 -1.49 -18.22
N VAL A 216 -11.30 -1.02 -19.44
CA VAL A 216 -12.61 -0.62 -19.95
C VAL A 216 -13.39 -1.85 -20.40
N SER A 217 -12.82 -2.61 -21.34
CA SER A 217 -13.49 -3.81 -21.90
C SER A 217 -13.33 -5.05 -21.03
N LYS A 218 -12.44 -4.99 -20.03
CA LYS A 218 -12.06 -6.11 -19.14
C LYS A 218 -11.39 -7.29 -19.87
N GLN A 219 -10.94 -7.09 -21.11
CA GLN A 219 -10.20 -8.09 -21.88
C GLN A 219 -8.74 -8.22 -21.39
N GLY A 220 -8.10 -9.33 -21.74
CA GLY A 220 -6.74 -9.66 -21.31
C GLY A 220 -6.75 -10.56 -20.07
N LEU A 221 -5.70 -10.48 -19.26
CA LEU A 221 -5.55 -11.27 -18.05
C LEU A 221 -6.51 -10.79 -16.96
N ASP A 222 -7.00 -11.72 -16.15
CA ASP A 222 -7.64 -11.40 -14.88
C ASP A 222 -6.60 -10.93 -13.87
N ILE A 223 -6.90 -9.84 -13.18
CA ILE A 223 -5.99 -9.17 -12.25
C ILE A 223 -6.69 -8.83 -10.93
N THR A 224 -5.90 -8.72 -9.87
CA THR A 224 -6.32 -8.12 -8.60
C THR A 224 -5.54 -6.83 -8.36
N GLY A 225 -6.24 -5.75 -7.97
CA GLY A 225 -5.63 -4.45 -7.67
C GLY A 225 -5.45 -4.24 -6.17
N ASN A 226 -4.30 -3.71 -5.75
CA ASN A 226 -4.04 -3.33 -4.37
C ASN A 226 -3.30 -2.00 -4.30
N VAL A 227 -3.67 -1.18 -3.31
CA VAL A 227 -3.00 0.10 -3.04
C VAL A 227 -1.87 -0.10 -2.04
N MET A 228 -0.78 0.63 -2.26
CA MET A 228 0.31 0.76 -1.31
C MET A 228 0.75 2.21 -1.17
N ASN A 229 0.60 2.74 0.04
CA ASN A 229 1.00 4.10 0.42
C ASN A 229 2.24 4.09 1.33
N ASP A 230 2.77 5.28 1.58
CA ASP A 230 3.97 5.55 2.38
C ASP A 230 3.79 5.47 3.91
N THR A 231 2.66 4.92 4.36
CA THR A 231 2.18 5.01 5.75
C THR A 231 2.98 4.19 6.75
N VAL A 232 3.75 3.20 6.28
CA VAL A 232 4.55 2.30 7.12
C VAL A 232 5.48 3.08 8.07
N MET A 233 6.14 4.14 7.60
CA MET A 233 7.04 4.96 8.41
C MET A 233 6.47 6.36 8.70
N GLY A 234 5.14 6.52 8.77
CA GLY A 234 4.50 7.81 9.10
C GLY A 234 4.18 8.71 7.94
N GLY A 235 4.40 8.26 6.71
CA GLY A 235 3.83 8.92 5.55
C GLY A 235 2.32 9.06 5.71
N ARG A 236 1.78 10.14 5.14
CA ARG A 236 0.37 10.50 5.29
C ARG A 236 -0.35 10.53 3.95
N SER A 237 0.23 9.87 2.93
CA SER A 237 -0.44 9.72 1.65
C SER A 237 -1.57 8.71 1.78
N ASP A 238 -2.68 9.01 1.12
CA ASP A 238 -3.84 8.15 1.06
C ASP A 238 -4.30 8.02 -0.38
N SER A 239 -4.76 6.82 -0.76
CA SER A 239 -5.22 6.57 -2.12
C SER A 239 -6.09 5.33 -2.21
N GLU A 240 -6.87 5.27 -3.28
CA GLU A 240 -7.76 4.18 -3.61
C GLU A 240 -7.69 3.87 -5.10
N VAL A 241 -8.10 2.65 -5.47
CA VAL A 241 -8.33 2.28 -6.87
C VAL A 241 -9.77 1.82 -7.03
N LEU A 242 -10.48 2.43 -7.98
CA LEU A 242 -11.87 2.10 -8.33
C LEU A 242 -11.92 1.55 -9.75
N MET A 243 -12.48 0.36 -9.92
CA MET A 243 -12.71 -0.22 -11.24
C MET A 243 -14.02 0.35 -11.80
N THR A 244 -13.93 1.20 -12.81
CA THR A 244 -15.07 1.90 -13.41
C THR A 244 -15.32 1.45 -14.85
N SER A 245 -16.43 1.87 -15.45
CA SER A 245 -16.67 1.66 -16.89
C SER A 245 -15.70 2.44 -17.79
N GLU A 246 -14.98 3.43 -17.26
CA GLU A 246 -14.01 4.23 -18.01
C GLU A 246 -12.56 3.76 -17.83
N GLY A 247 -12.31 2.73 -17.01
CA GLY A 247 -10.99 2.22 -16.68
C GLY A 247 -10.77 2.05 -15.17
N ALA A 248 -9.53 1.78 -14.78
CA ALA A 248 -9.12 1.76 -13.37
C ALA A 248 -8.74 3.17 -12.92
N MET A 249 -9.59 3.77 -12.09
CA MET A 249 -9.36 5.09 -11.51
C MET A 249 -8.47 4.95 -10.28
N PHE A 250 -7.22 5.40 -10.36
CA PHE A 250 -6.33 5.52 -9.21
C PHE A 250 -6.27 6.97 -8.74
N GLN A 251 -6.76 7.24 -7.54
CA GLN A 251 -6.91 8.60 -7.01
C GLN A 251 -6.56 8.67 -5.54
N GLY A 252 -6.28 9.89 -5.06
CA GLY A 252 -5.96 10.11 -3.66
C GLY A 252 -5.26 11.43 -3.42
N ASN A 253 -4.55 11.51 -2.30
CA ASN A 253 -3.73 12.65 -1.92
C ASN A 253 -2.32 12.18 -1.53
N VAL A 254 -1.29 12.68 -2.22
CA VAL A 254 0.11 12.38 -1.93
C VAL A 254 0.76 13.51 -1.14
N THR A 255 1.56 13.18 -0.12
CA THR A 255 2.24 14.18 0.71
C THR A 255 3.58 13.69 1.25
N ARG A 256 4.52 14.62 1.40
CA ARG A 256 5.83 14.45 2.06
C ARG A 256 5.73 14.52 3.58
N ARG A 257 4.59 14.92 4.14
CA ARG A 257 4.37 14.97 5.59
C ARG A 257 4.65 13.61 6.24
N GLY A 258 5.42 13.63 7.32
CA GLY A 258 5.83 12.42 8.03
C GLY A 258 6.86 11.57 7.29
N GLY A 259 7.62 12.17 6.37
CA GLY A 259 8.65 11.47 5.60
C GLY A 259 8.10 10.58 4.48
N GLY A 260 6.83 10.78 4.12
CA GLY A 260 6.14 10.12 3.01
C GLY A 260 6.58 10.63 1.63
N GLY A 261 5.68 10.66 0.67
CA GLY A 261 5.89 11.18 -0.68
C GLY A 261 5.63 10.16 -1.77
N PHE A 262 4.85 9.10 -1.51
CA PHE A 262 4.42 8.22 -2.58
C PHE A 262 3.03 7.60 -2.37
N ALA A 263 2.37 7.32 -3.48
CA ALA A 263 1.15 6.53 -3.57
C ALA A 263 1.28 5.57 -4.76
N SER A 264 0.92 4.30 -4.57
CA SER A 264 1.08 3.26 -5.57
C SER A 264 -0.16 2.39 -5.69
N VAL A 265 -0.52 2.03 -6.91
CA VAL A 265 -1.41 0.92 -7.20
C VAL A 265 -0.63 -0.20 -7.88
N ARG A 266 -0.87 -1.44 -7.46
CA ARG A 266 -0.28 -2.65 -8.04
C ARG A 266 -1.40 -3.56 -8.51
N PHE A 267 -1.12 -4.27 -9.59
CA PHE A 267 -1.99 -5.22 -10.23
C PHE A 267 -1.24 -6.54 -10.38
N GLU A 268 -1.81 -7.60 -9.83
CA GLU A 268 -1.27 -8.95 -9.90
C GLU A 268 -2.16 -9.80 -10.79
N PRO A 269 -1.65 -10.27 -11.95
CA PRO A 269 -2.36 -11.23 -12.78
C PRO A 269 -2.56 -12.56 -12.06
N ARG A 270 -3.79 -13.09 -12.11
CA ARG A 270 -4.12 -14.40 -11.54
C ARG A 270 -3.33 -15.52 -12.21
N ASP A 271 -3.20 -15.46 -13.54
CA ASP A 271 -2.28 -16.30 -14.29
C ASP A 271 -0.94 -15.59 -14.51
N ARG A 272 -0.06 -15.74 -13.52
CA ARG A 272 1.30 -15.20 -13.58
C ARG A 272 2.11 -15.83 -14.73
N ALA A 273 1.87 -17.09 -15.07
CA ALA A 273 2.67 -17.75 -16.12
C ALA A 273 2.37 -17.14 -17.48
N ALA A 274 1.08 -16.91 -17.79
CA ALA A 274 0.67 -16.19 -18.99
C ALA A 274 1.23 -14.76 -19.03
N PHE A 275 1.24 -14.06 -17.88
CA PHE A 275 1.83 -12.72 -17.80
C PHE A 275 3.32 -12.70 -18.13
N VAL A 276 4.09 -13.62 -17.54
CA VAL A 276 5.53 -13.74 -17.81
C VAL A 276 5.79 -14.08 -19.28
N GLU A 277 4.95 -14.91 -19.89
CA GLU A 277 5.09 -15.27 -21.32
C GLU A 277 4.83 -14.08 -22.26
N LEU A 278 3.85 -13.23 -21.93
CA LEU A 278 3.65 -11.96 -22.64
C LEU A 278 4.89 -11.06 -22.56
N LEU A 279 5.52 -10.97 -21.38
CA LEU A 279 6.73 -10.14 -21.20
C LEU A 279 7.95 -10.73 -21.92
N ARG A 280 8.10 -12.06 -21.93
CA ARG A 280 9.24 -12.75 -22.56
C ARG A 280 9.36 -12.44 -24.05
N SER A 281 8.22 -12.32 -24.73
CA SER A 281 8.14 -12.10 -26.17
C SER A 281 8.14 -10.63 -26.58
N ALA A 282 8.23 -9.71 -25.61
CA ALA A 282 8.05 -8.28 -25.81
C ALA A 282 9.37 -7.49 -25.80
N ALA A 283 9.41 -6.42 -26.60
CA ALA A 283 10.45 -5.38 -26.47
C ALA A 283 10.13 -4.41 -25.32
N GLY A 284 8.85 -4.23 -24.99
CA GLY A 284 8.41 -3.28 -23.98
C GLY A 284 6.94 -3.41 -23.59
N ILE A 285 6.53 -2.53 -22.69
CA ILE A 285 5.15 -2.37 -22.23
C ILE A 285 4.59 -1.07 -22.81
N ALA A 286 3.40 -1.14 -23.37
CA ALA A 286 2.63 0.03 -23.78
C ALA A 286 1.51 0.28 -22.75
N VAL A 287 1.43 1.51 -22.24
CA VAL A 287 0.38 1.92 -21.29
C VAL A 287 -0.46 3.05 -21.88
N THR A 288 -1.78 2.94 -21.75
CA THR A 288 -2.71 4.02 -22.08
C THR A 288 -3.34 4.50 -20.79
N VAL A 289 -3.06 5.76 -20.46
CA VAL A 289 -3.57 6.41 -19.24
C VAL A 289 -4.09 7.80 -19.58
N LYS A 290 -4.94 8.34 -18.69
CA LYS A 290 -5.40 9.72 -18.73
C LYS A 290 -5.21 10.34 -17.34
N ARG A 291 -4.35 11.35 -17.26
CA ARG A 291 -4.23 12.18 -16.06
C ARG A 291 -5.44 13.10 -15.97
N LEU A 292 -6.20 12.98 -14.89
CA LEU A 292 -7.36 13.81 -14.61
C LEU A 292 -7.02 14.93 -13.63
N GLN A 293 -6.12 14.68 -12.69
CA GLN A 293 -5.67 15.65 -11.69
C GLN A 293 -4.25 15.34 -11.22
N GLY A 294 -3.56 16.38 -10.74
CA GLY A 294 -2.26 16.24 -10.07
C GLY A 294 -1.07 16.20 -11.04
N PRO A 295 0.10 15.73 -10.59
CA PRO A 295 1.34 15.78 -11.35
C PRO A 295 1.34 14.85 -12.58
N ALA A 296 2.14 15.22 -13.58
CA ALA A 296 2.37 14.42 -14.78
C ALA A 296 3.48 13.38 -14.62
N ALA A 297 4.36 13.51 -13.63
CA ALA A 297 5.45 12.55 -13.41
C ALA A 297 4.94 11.29 -12.70
N TRP A 298 4.94 10.18 -13.41
CA TRP A 298 4.51 8.86 -12.93
C TRP A 298 5.57 7.82 -13.23
N LYS A 299 5.45 6.67 -12.58
CA LYS A 299 6.28 5.49 -12.85
C LYS A 299 5.43 4.31 -13.22
N LEU A 300 5.87 3.57 -14.23
CA LEU A 300 5.51 2.17 -14.38
C LEU A 300 6.46 1.35 -13.50
N SER A 301 5.93 0.34 -12.82
CA SER A 301 6.73 -0.61 -12.05
C SER A 301 6.31 -2.04 -12.32
N LEU A 302 7.28 -2.95 -12.42
CA LEU A 302 7.08 -4.40 -12.42
C LEU A 302 7.62 -4.96 -11.11
N GLN A 303 6.82 -5.70 -10.36
CA GLN A 303 7.20 -6.22 -9.05
C GLN A 303 7.60 -7.68 -9.15
N SER A 304 8.68 -8.06 -8.46
CA SER A 304 9.07 -9.46 -8.28
C SER A 304 8.54 -10.03 -6.97
N ARG A 305 8.48 -11.37 -6.90
CA ARG A 305 8.14 -12.12 -5.68
C ARG A 305 9.14 -11.91 -4.54
N ARG A 306 10.38 -11.54 -4.87
CA ARG A 306 11.47 -11.36 -3.90
C ARG A 306 11.64 -9.93 -3.40
N GLY A 307 10.73 -9.02 -3.77
CA GLY A 307 10.71 -7.65 -3.27
C GLY A 307 11.54 -6.63 -4.09
N SER A 308 12.24 -7.08 -5.13
CA SER A 308 12.82 -6.20 -6.15
C SER A 308 11.73 -5.67 -7.08
N GLN A 309 11.96 -4.50 -7.67
CA GLN A 309 11.07 -3.87 -8.64
C GLN A 309 11.84 -3.27 -9.79
N TRP A 310 11.26 -3.29 -10.99
CA TRP A 310 11.80 -2.67 -12.19
C TRP A 310 10.93 -1.48 -12.55
N GLN A 311 11.49 -0.28 -12.51
CA GLN A 311 10.72 0.96 -12.63
C GLN A 311 11.19 1.80 -13.81
N GLN A 312 10.29 2.56 -14.42
CA GLN A 312 10.65 3.60 -15.38
C GLN A 312 9.68 4.77 -15.25
N ASP A 313 10.24 5.98 -15.25
CA ASP A 313 9.48 7.22 -15.24
C ASP A 313 8.80 7.46 -16.60
N PHE A 314 7.61 8.05 -16.57
CA PHE A 314 6.89 8.51 -17.74
C PHE A 314 6.03 9.74 -17.40
N GLU A 315 5.67 10.51 -18.42
CA GLU A 315 4.75 11.63 -18.27
C GLU A 315 3.32 11.21 -18.64
N ALA A 316 2.39 11.30 -17.68
CA ALA A 316 0.99 10.97 -17.88
C ALA A 316 0.26 12.14 -18.59
N PRO A 317 -0.21 11.94 -19.84
CA PRO A 317 -0.89 12.98 -20.59
C PRO A 317 -2.29 13.25 -20.03
N SER A 318 -2.80 14.47 -20.22
CA SER A 318 -4.19 14.82 -19.91
C SER A 318 -5.21 14.27 -20.95
N SER A 319 -4.71 13.73 -22.07
CA SER A 319 -5.50 13.04 -23.09
C SER A 319 -5.02 11.60 -23.26
N SER A 320 -5.91 10.65 -23.54
CA SER A 320 -5.59 9.21 -23.70
C SER A 320 -5.38 8.80 -25.16
N SER A 321 -4.96 9.72 -26.03
CA SER A 321 -4.95 9.52 -27.48
C SER A 321 -3.83 8.61 -28.00
N SER A 322 -2.76 8.38 -27.23
CA SER A 322 -1.63 7.54 -27.63
C SER A 322 -1.05 6.77 -26.45
N ALA A 323 -0.65 5.52 -26.72
CA ALA A 323 0.01 4.68 -25.73
C ALA A 323 1.47 5.13 -25.52
N ILE A 324 1.88 5.19 -24.26
CA ILE A 324 3.26 5.44 -23.85
C ILE A 324 4.02 4.12 -23.91
N ARG A 325 5.10 4.07 -24.68
CA ARG A 325 5.92 2.86 -24.88
C ARG A 325 7.14 2.88 -23.96
N ILE A 326 7.26 1.86 -23.12
CA ILE A 326 8.32 1.71 -22.11
C ILE A 326 9.11 0.44 -22.42
N PRO A 327 10.34 0.54 -22.96
CA PRO A 327 11.17 -0.63 -23.25
C PRO A 327 11.57 -1.39 -21.99
N LEU A 328 11.54 -2.73 -22.02
CA LEU A 328 12.00 -3.55 -20.89
C LEU A 328 13.49 -3.31 -20.58
N SER A 329 14.30 -3.01 -21.61
CA SER A 329 15.72 -2.64 -21.49
C SER A 329 15.95 -1.32 -20.76
N SER A 330 14.92 -0.45 -20.66
CA SER A 330 15.03 0.85 -20.00
C SER A 330 14.72 0.80 -18.51
N LEU A 331 14.13 -0.29 -18.01
CA LEU A 331 13.66 -0.39 -16.64
C LEU A 331 14.84 -0.40 -15.64
N GLN A 332 14.79 0.49 -14.66
CA GLN A 332 15.75 0.54 -13.57
C GLN A 332 15.38 -0.47 -12.48
N PRO A 333 16.22 -1.49 -12.18
CA PRO A 333 16.02 -2.34 -11.01
C PRO A 333 16.18 -1.53 -9.72
N THR A 334 15.30 -1.80 -8.76
CA THR A 334 15.23 -1.12 -7.47
C THR A 334 14.84 -2.10 -6.36
N ILE A 335 15.29 -1.82 -5.13
CA ILE A 335 14.82 -2.47 -3.91
C ILE A 335 14.38 -1.36 -2.95
N ARG A 336 13.10 -1.37 -2.54
CA ARG A 336 12.50 -0.34 -1.69
C ARG A 336 12.75 1.09 -2.22
N GLY A 337 12.67 1.28 -3.53
CA GLY A 337 12.88 2.57 -4.19
C GLY A 337 14.34 2.96 -4.42
N MET A 338 15.32 2.14 -4.00
CA MET A 338 16.74 2.39 -4.23
C MET A 338 17.23 1.62 -5.46
N PRO A 339 17.89 2.27 -6.44
CA PRO A 339 18.45 1.59 -7.61
C PRO A 339 19.47 0.51 -7.25
N THR A 340 19.37 -0.64 -7.90
CA THR A 340 20.26 -1.79 -7.68
C THR A 340 20.76 -2.35 -9.01
N GLY A 341 21.84 -1.78 -9.54
CA GLY A 341 22.49 -2.24 -10.77
C GLY A 341 22.06 -1.49 -12.04
N GLY A 342 22.44 -2.05 -13.19
CA GLY A 342 22.17 -1.47 -14.51
C GLY A 342 20.73 -1.68 -14.97
N ARG A 343 20.29 -0.85 -15.92
CA ARG A 343 18.95 -0.93 -16.51
C ARG A 343 18.77 -2.22 -17.31
N GLY A 344 17.55 -2.71 -17.33
CA GLY A 344 17.11 -3.88 -18.09
C GLY A 344 16.40 -4.92 -17.24
N LEU A 345 15.37 -5.54 -17.81
CA LEU A 345 14.69 -6.70 -17.28
C LEU A 345 14.83 -7.87 -18.26
N ALA A 346 15.52 -8.93 -17.87
CA ALA A 346 15.74 -10.11 -18.72
C ALA A 346 16.03 -11.37 -17.88
N GLY A 347 15.98 -12.53 -18.55
CA GLY A 347 16.38 -13.81 -17.97
C GLY A 347 15.66 -14.14 -16.66
N LYS A 348 16.42 -14.61 -15.66
CA LYS A 348 15.88 -15.06 -14.37
C LYS A 348 15.06 -14.00 -13.61
N ASP A 349 15.37 -12.72 -13.82
CA ASP A 349 14.68 -11.63 -13.13
C ASP A 349 13.29 -11.40 -13.73
N LEU A 350 13.15 -11.59 -15.04
CA LEU A 350 11.86 -11.57 -15.74
C LEU A 350 10.95 -12.71 -15.28
N GLU A 351 11.50 -13.90 -15.04
CA GLU A 351 10.74 -15.07 -14.53
C GLU A 351 10.13 -14.85 -13.14
N ASP A 352 10.74 -13.96 -12.35
CA ASP A 352 10.34 -13.69 -10.97
C ASP A 352 9.29 -12.57 -10.86
N ILE A 353 8.95 -11.92 -11.98
CA ILE A 353 7.91 -10.89 -12.02
C ILE A 353 6.55 -11.51 -11.68
N GLN A 354 5.81 -10.83 -10.80
CA GLN A 354 4.49 -11.24 -10.33
C GLN A 354 3.38 -10.25 -10.70
N GLY A 355 3.73 -9.00 -11.03
CA GLY A 355 2.74 -7.96 -11.26
C GLY A 355 3.33 -6.70 -11.84
N PHE A 356 2.44 -5.76 -12.14
CA PHE A 356 2.76 -4.43 -12.62
C PHE A 356 2.02 -3.38 -11.80
N GLY A 357 2.41 -2.11 -11.88
CA GLY A 357 1.75 -1.06 -11.13
C GLY A 357 2.18 0.34 -11.54
N PHE A 358 1.44 1.30 -11.03
CA PHE A 358 1.68 2.72 -11.23
C PHE A 358 2.07 3.34 -9.89
N LEU A 359 3.06 4.21 -9.91
CA LEU A 359 3.62 4.83 -8.72
C LEU A 359 3.78 6.33 -8.97
N LEU A 360 3.17 7.13 -8.10
CA LEU A 360 3.46 8.54 -7.96
C LEU A 360 4.45 8.69 -6.79
N SER A 361 5.62 9.30 -7.03
CA SER A 361 6.67 9.39 -6.02
C SER A 361 7.50 10.67 -6.16
N PHE A 362 7.98 11.18 -5.02
CA PHE A 362 8.96 12.26 -4.97
C PHE A 362 10.36 11.85 -5.49
N LEU A 363 10.62 10.55 -5.63
CA LEU A 363 11.83 10.04 -6.26
C LEU A 363 11.54 9.67 -7.71
N ALA A 364 12.51 9.88 -8.60
CA ALA A 364 12.57 9.32 -9.94
C ALA A 364 13.03 7.85 -9.90
N ALA A 365 12.99 7.13 -11.03
CA ALA A 365 13.32 5.71 -11.08
C ALA A 365 14.81 5.45 -10.78
N ASP A 366 15.68 6.41 -11.12
CA ASP A 366 17.11 6.40 -10.81
C ASP A 366 17.45 6.83 -9.37
N GLY A 367 16.44 7.02 -8.52
CA GLY A 367 16.61 7.41 -7.11
C GLY A 367 16.90 8.90 -6.90
N SER A 368 17.00 9.71 -7.95
CA SER A 368 17.07 11.16 -7.82
C SER A 368 15.71 11.76 -7.42
N SER A 369 15.66 13.06 -7.10
CA SER A 369 14.38 13.74 -6.86
C SER A 369 13.60 13.93 -8.16
N SER A 370 12.33 13.57 -8.16
CA SER A 370 11.42 13.76 -9.30
C SER A 370 11.07 15.25 -9.43
N SER A 371 11.52 15.88 -10.52
CA SER A 371 11.26 17.30 -10.80
C SER A 371 9.79 17.61 -11.06
N GLY A 372 9.01 16.62 -11.49
CA GLY A 372 7.57 16.76 -11.77
C GLY A 372 6.66 16.32 -10.61
N PHE A 373 7.22 15.95 -9.45
CA PHE A 373 6.43 15.60 -8.28
C PHE A 373 5.80 16.84 -7.65
N GLN A 374 4.53 16.73 -7.27
CA GLN A 374 3.80 17.75 -6.53
C GLN A 374 2.92 17.08 -5.47
N GLU A 375 2.94 17.61 -4.24
CA GLU A 375 2.01 17.20 -3.19
C GLU A 375 0.59 17.65 -3.49
N GLY A 376 -0.40 16.90 -3.00
CA GLY A 376 -1.81 17.23 -3.12
C GLY A 376 -2.63 16.13 -3.79
N PRO A 377 -3.87 16.46 -4.22
CA PRO A 377 -4.76 15.50 -4.83
C PRO A 377 -4.28 15.09 -6.22
N PHE A 378 -4.46 13.81 -6.55
CA PHE A 378 -4.16 13.25 -7.87
C PHE A 378 -5.28 12.31 -8.31
N ALA A 379 -5.41 12.16 -9.63
CA ALA A 379 -6.29 11.18 -10.25
C ALA A 379 -5.72 10.76 -11.61
N LEU A 380 -5.49 9.45 -11.76
CA LEU A 380 -5.01 8.80 -12.97
C LEU A 380 -6.01 7.72 -13.37
N ASN A 381 -6.63 7.88 -14.53
CA ASN A 381 -7.42 6.82 -15.11
C ASN A 381 -6.53 5.92 -15.97
N ILE A 382 -6.50 4.63 -15.70
CA ILE A 382 -5.71 3.63 -16.41
C ILE A 382 -6.64 2.87 -17.34
N LEU A 383 -6.41 3.00 -18.65
CA LEU A 383 -7.31 2.45 -19.67
C LEU A 383 -6.84 1.06 -20.11
N SER A 384 -5.56 0.93 -20.45
CA SER A 384 -5.01 -0.35 -20.91
C SER A 384 -3.51 -0.49 -20.69
N VAL A 385 -3.07 -1.74 -20.60
CA VAL A 385 -1.67 -2.18 -20.56
C VAL A 385 -1.52 -3.33 -21.55
N SER A 386 -0.53 -3.22 -22.43
CA SER A 386 -0.20 -4.23 -23.44
C SER A 386 1.30 -4.35 -23.60
N VAL A 387 1.75 -5.33 -24.39
CA VAL A 387 3.16 -5.49 -24.77
C VAL A 387 3.35 -5.23 -26.26
N TYR A 388 4.57 -4.84 -26.66
CA TYR A 388 4.88 -4.56 -28.07
C TYR A 388 6.24 -5.07 -28.51
#